data_AF-A0A2H3DQR1-F1
#
_entry.id   AF-A0A2H3DQR1-F1
#
_cell.length_a   1.000
_cell.length_b   1.000
_cell.length_c   1.000
_cell.angle_alpha   90.00
_cell.angle_beta   90.00
_cell.angle_gamma   90.00
#
_symmetry.space_group_name_H-M   'P 1'
#
loop_
_entity.id
_entity.type
_entity.pdbx_description
1 polymer ?
#
loop_
_entity_poly.entity_id
_entity_poly.type
_entity_poly.pdbx_seq_one_letter_code
_entity_poly.pdbx_strand_id
1 'polypeptide(L)'
;GMGGKAFKETTDSIMEAQLIFDQQFANGAWERWMPNNTEDYISLDINNRYFETMKAHPQEQAEFEPGIDPRGILAAACAKRNLVHTEDNKVRFYMSKLTKQTYRFVMVEPQIFHVNDIVEIQLSIVAVSMRKLQ
;
A
#
# COMPACT_ATOMS: atom_id res chain seq x y z
N GLY A 1 3.09 -4.44 17.41
CA GLY A 1 4.14 -5.12 16.64
C GLY A 1 3.82 -6.59 16.51
N MET A 2 4.68 -7.35 15.82
CA MET A 2 4.57 -8.81 15.71
C MET A 2 4.44 -9.44 17.11
N GLY A 3 3.56 -10.44 17.24
CA GLY A 3 3.22 -11.06 18.53
C GLY A 3 2.23 -10.28 19.42
N GLY A 4 1.88 -9.05 19.06
CA GLY A 4 0.86 -8.26 19.76
C GLY A 4 -0.57 -8.64 19.37
N LYS A 5 -1.52 -8.47 20.30
CA LYS A 5 -2.96 -8.78 20.08
C LYS A 5 -3.52 -8.09 18.82
N ALA A 6 -3.31 -6.78 18.66
CA ALA A 6 -3.81 -6.04 17.51
C ALA A 6 -3.23 -6.50 16.17
N PHE A 7 -1.97 -6.92 16.15
CA PHE A 7 -1.34 -7.47 14.94
C PHE A 7 -1.95 -8.82 14.58
N LYS A 8 -2.14 -9.70 15.57
CA LYS A 8 -2.81 -11.00 15.39
C LYS A 8 -4.25 -10.82 14.88
N GLU A 9 -5.02 -9.91 15.49
CA GLU A 9 -6.38 -9.60 15.04
C GLU A 9 -6.41 -9.12 13.58
N THR A 10 -5.41 -8.33 13.18
CA THR A 10 -5.27 -7.88 11.80
C THR A 10 -4.98 -9.05 10.85
N THR A 11 -4.03 -9.93 11.20
CA THR A 11 -3.72 -11.10 10.35
C THR A 11 -4.90 -12.06 10.26
N ASP A 12 -5.60 -12.29 11.36
CA ASP A 12 -6.82 -13.12 11.39
C ASP A 12 -7.90 -12.50 10.47
N SER A 13 -8.10 -11.17 10.53
CA SER A 13 -9.05 -10.46 9.67
C SER A 13 -8.71 -10.59 8.18
N ILE A 14 -7.42 -10.57 7.82
CA ILE A 14 -6.99 -10.79 6.43
C ILE A 14 -7.34 -12.22 6.01
N MET A 15 -7.05 -13.22 6.84
CA MET A 15 -7.38 -14.63 6.54
C MET A 15 -8.89 -14.86 6.40
N GLU A 16 -9.71 -14.19 7.21
CA GLU A 16 -11.18 -14.22 7.08
C GLU A 16 -11.64 -13.59 5.76
N ALA A 17 -11.09 -12.44 5.38
CA ALA A 17 -11.39 -11.81 4.10
C ALA A 17 -11.03 -12.74 2.92
N GLN A 18 -9.90 -13.43 2.98
CA GLN A 18 -9.51 -14.43 1.98
C GLN A 18 -10.51 -15.57 1.85
N LEU A 19 -11.07 -16.05 2.96
CA LEU A 19 -12.09 -17.11 2.93
C LEU A 19 -13.37 -16.65 2.22
N ILE A 20 -13.77 -15.38 2.42
CA ILE A 20 -14.91 -14.79 1.70
C ILE A 20 -14.63 -14.76 0.20
N PHE A 21 -13.40 -14.41 -0.20
CA PHE A 21 -13.01 -14.38 -1.61
C PHE A 21 -13.00 -15.79 -2.22
N ASP A 22 -12.45 -16.79 -1.52
CA ASP A 22 -12.46 -18.20 -1.96
C ASP A 22 -13.87 -18.75 -2.18
N GLN A 23 -14.87 -18.26 -1.43
CA GLN A 23 -16.27 -18.65 -1.62
C GLN A 23 -16.94 -17.93 -2.80
N GLN A 24 -16.50 -16.72 -3.14
CA GLN A 24 -17.14 -15.89 -4.16
C GLN A 24 -16.51 -16.03 -5.55
N PHE A 25 -15.21 -16.34 -5.62
CA PHE A 25 -14.44 -16.39 -6.86
C PHE A 25 -14.05 -17.83 -7.21
N ALA A 26 -14.01 -18.14 -8.51
CA ALA A 26 -13.57 -19.46 -8.96
C ALA A 26 -12.09 -19.69 -8.63
N ASN A 27 -11.70 -20.96 -8.47
CA ASN A 27 -10.30 -21.34 -8.24
C ASN A 27 -9.39 -20.73 -9.33
N GLY A 28 -8.34 -20.03 -8.90
CA GLY A 28 -7.39 -19.36 -9.78
C GLY A 28 -7.82 -17.98 -10.29
N ALA A 29 -8.98 -17.45 -9.88
CA ALA A 29 -9.41 -16.11 -10.24
C ALA A 29 -8.72 -14.99 -9.44
N TRP A 30 -8.05 -15.34 -8.33
CA TRP A 30 -7.30 -14.41 -7.50
C TRP A 30 -6.10 -15.12 -6.85
N GLU A 31 -5.11 -14.35 -6.41
CA GLU A 31 -3.90 -14.86 -5.75
C GLU A 31 -4.04 -14.73 -4.23
N ARG A 32 -3.92 -15.87 -3.55
CA ARG A 32 -4.02 -15.93 -2.10
C ARG A 32 -2.78 -15.28 -1.47
N TRP A 33 -2.97 -14.27 -0.62
CA TRP A 33 -1.91 -13.85 0.31
C TRP A 33 -1.45 -15.04 1.16
N MET A 34 -0.13 -15.23 1.20
CA MET A 34 0.52 -16.24 2.03
C MET A 34 1.30 -15.50 3.13
N PRO A 35 1.00 -15.74 4.41
CA PRO A 35 1.75 -15.13 5.50
C PRO A 35 3.20 -15.62 5.47
N ASN A 36 4.13 -14.70 5.73
CA ASN A 36 5.51 -15.05 6.02
C ASN A 36 5.67 -15.30 7.52
N ASN A 37 6.78 -15.96 7.89
CA ASN A 37 7.15 -16.14 9.28
C ASN A 37 8.51 -15.45 9.53
N THR A 38 8.57 -14.65 10.57
CA THR A 38 9.78 -13.97 11.03
C THR A 38 9.94 -14.23 12.52
N GLU A 39 11.00 -14.95 12.90
CA GLU A 39 11.29 -15.29 14.31
C GLU A 39 10.07 -15.91 15.02
N ASP A 40 9.43 -16.88 14.37
CA ASP A 40 8.22 -17.60 14.84
C ASP A 40 6.92 -16.79 14.91
N TYR A 41 6.94 -15.53 14.47
CA TYR A 41 5.73 -14.71 14.34
C TYR A 41 5.28 -14.60 12.89
N ILE A 42 3.96 -14.60 12.69
CA ILE A 42 3.37 -14.22 11.40
C ILE A 42 3.83 -12.80 11.06
N SER A 43 4.32 -12.62 9.86
CA SER A 43 4.68 -11.33 9.28
C SER A 43 3.87 -11.03 8.03
N LEU A 44 3.70 -9.74 7.77
CA LEU A 44 2.92 -9.21 6.66
C LEU A 44 3.81 -8.28 5.84
N ASP A 45 4.09 -8.69 4.60
CA ASP A 45 4.79 -7.84 3.65
C ASP A 45 3.79 -6.95 2.93
N ILE A 46 3.90 -5.64 3.14
CA ILE A 46 3.06 -4.64 2.50
C ILE A 46 3.92 -3.89 1.49
N ASN A 47 3.58 -4.05 0.21
CA ASN A 47 4.30 -3.44 -0.89
C ASN A 47 3.32 -2.61 -1.72
N ASN A 48 3.68 -1.38 -2.04
CA ASN A 48 3.01 -0.63 -3.10
C ASN A 48 3.97 -0.52 -4.30
N ARG A 49 3.48 -0.84 -5.49
CA ARG A 49 4.28 -0.72 -6.70
C ARG A 49 4.43 0.76 -7.03
N TYR A 50 5.67 1.23 -7.14
CA TYR A 50 5.94 2.64 -7.40
C TYR A 50 5.66 3.07 -8.84
N PHE A 51 5.89 2.15 -9.78
CA PHE A 51 5.75 2.36 -11.21
C PHE A 51 5.09 1.16 -11.87
N GLU A 52 4.20 1.40 -12.83
CA GLU A 52 3.71 0.39 -13.76
C GLU A 52 4.21 0.66 -15.17
N THR A 53 4.28 -0.38 -16.00
CA THR A 53 4.47 -0.16 -17.44
C THR A 53 3.19 0.43 -18.01
N MET A 54 3.31 1.49 -18.81
CA MET A 54 2.16 2.13 -19.44
C MET A 54 1.42 1.09 -20.31
N LYS A 55 0.13 0.90 -20.03
CA LYS A 55 -0.77 -0.02 -20.75
C LYS A 55 -1.44 0.72 -21.93
N ALA A 56 -2.12 -0.03 -22.80
CA ALA A 56 -2.84 0.52 -23.95
C ALA A 56 -3.94 1.54 -23.57
N HIS A 57 -4.41 1.52 -22.32
CA HIS A 57 -5.33 2.52 -21.80
C HIS A 57 -4.55 3.60 -21.03
N PRO A 58 -4.73 4.88 -21.37
CA PRO A 58 -4.04 5.96 -20.68
C PRO A 58 -4.49 6.01 -19.22
N GLN A 59 -3.57 5.71 -18.31
CA GLN A 59 -3.72 6.02 -16.88
C GLN A 59 -3.16 7.43 -16.65
N GLU A 60 -3.84 8.20 -15.80
CA GLU A 60 -3.37 9.55 -15.47
C GLU A 60 -2.08 9.48 -14.66
N GLN A 61 -1.05 10.17 -15.15
CA GLN A 61 0.22 10.30 -14.45
C GLN A 61 0.03 11.24 -13.27
N ALA A 62 0.14 10.69 -12.06
CA ALA A 62 0.15 11.47 -10.84
C ALA A 62 1.48 12.22 -10.69
N GLU A 63 1.39 13.43 -10.14
CA GLU A 63 2.57 14.21 -9.77
C GLU A 63 3.24 13.61 -8.53
N PHE A 64 4.57 13.54 -8.55
CA PHE A 64 5.34 13.18 -7.36
C PHE A 64 5.34 14.34 -6.37
N GLU A 65 5.19 14.03 -5.09
CA GLU A 65 5.33 15.03 -4.04
C GLU A 65 6.77 15.58 -4.02
N PRO A 66 6.98 16.88 -3.70
CA PRO A 66 8.31 17.49 -3.72
C PRO A 66 9.35 16.77 -2.86
N GLY A 67 8.95 16.23 -1.70
CA GLY A 67 9.83 15.45 -0.83
C GLY A 67 10.18 14.06 -1.38
N ILE A 68 9.38 13.53 -2.31
CA ILE A 68 9.55 12.22 -2.93
C ILE A 68 10.49 12.29 -4.13
N ASP A 69 10.30 13.28 -5.00
CA ASP A 69 11.15 13.47 -6.17
C ASP A 69 11.75 14.90 -6.24
N PRO A 70 12.55 15.31 -5.25
CA PRO A 70 13.06 16.68 -5.17
C PRO A 70 13.97 17.08 -6.35
N ARG A 71 14.44 16.09 -7.12
CA ARG A 71 15.34 16.28 -8.27
C ARG A 71 14.71 15.92 -9.61
N GLY A 72 13.43 15.55 -9.65
CA GLY A 72 12.74 15.15 -10.89
C GLY A 72 13.28 13.87 -11.53
N ILE A 73 14.00 13.02 -10.78
CA ILE A 73 14.62 11.80 -11.30
C ILE A 73 13.56 10.74 -11.57
N LEU A 74 12.57 10.60 -10.68
CA LEU A 74 11.48 9.64 -10.83
C LEU A 74 10.58 10.04 -12.00
N ALA A 75 10.21 11.33 -12.08
CA ALA A 75 9.47 11.88 -13.21
C ALA A 75 10.22 11.68 -14.54
N ALA A 76 11.54 11.92 -14.56
CA ALA A 76 12.35 11.67 -15.76
C ALA A 76 12.43 10.18 -16.11
N ALA A 77 12.42 9.27 -15.13
CA ALA A 77 12.40 7.83 -15.37
C ALA A 77 11.07 7.38 -16.00
N CYS A 78 9.93 7.92 -15.54
CA CYS A 78 8.62 7.71 -16.16
C CYS A 78 8.65 8.01 -17.66
N ALA A 79 9.09 9.23 -18.01
CA ALA A 79 9.15 9.69 -19.39
C ALA A 79 10.09 8.84 -20.27
N LYS A 80 11.25 8.41 -19.74
CA LYS A 80 12.26 7.70 -20.53
C LYS A 80 11.99 6.21 -20.70
N ARG A 81 11.29 5.58 -19.75
CA ARG A 81 11.15 4.12 -19.68
C ARG A 81 9.73 3.62 -19.92
N ASN A 82 8.83 4.49 -20.38
CA ASN A 82 7.42 4.17 -20.58
C ASN A 82 6.78 3.62 -19.30
N LEU A 83 7.12 4.24 -18.17
CA LEU A 83 6.56 3.90 -16.86
C LEU A 83 5.53 4.96 -16.46
N VAL A 84 4.49 4.55 -15.75
CA VAL A 84 3.45 5.40 -15.20
C VAL A 84 3.44 5.28 -13.68
N HIS A 85 3.27 6.41 -12.99
CA HIS A 85 2.97 6.48 -11.57
C HIS A 85 1.58 7.11 -11.44
N THR A 86 0.64 6.39 -10.86
CA THR A 86 -0.76 6.82 -10.70
C THR A 86 -1.07 7.13 -9.24
N GLU A 87 -2.25 7.67 -8.95
CA GLU A 87 -2.70 7.88 -7.56
C GLU A 87 -2.72 6.58 -6.73
N ASP A 88 -2.95 5.42 -7.37
CA ASP A 88 -2.90 4.11 -6.70
C ASP A 88 -1.47 3.74 -6.25
N ASN A 89 -0.46 4.27 -6.93
CA ASN A 89 0.95 4.04 -6.60
C ASN A 89 1.46 4.95 -5.48
N LYS A 90 0.66 5.91 -5.01
CA LYS A 90 1.08 6.85 -3.96
C LYS A 90 1.00 6.23 -2.57
N VAL A 91 2.08 6.41 -1.82
CA VAL A 91 2.11 6.15 -0.37
C VAL A 91 2.11 7.50 0.34
N ARG A 92 1.05 7.76 1.12
CA ARG A 92 0.91 9.01 1.87
C ARG A 92 1.39 8.78 3.31
N PHE A 93 2.24 9.68 3.78
CA PHE A 93 2.81 9.62 5.11
C PHE A 93 2.14 10.65 6.02
N TYR A 94 1.86 10.25 7.25
CA TYR A 94 1.20 11.10 8.24
C TYR A 94 1.92 11.04 9.58
N MET A 95 1.93 12.17 10.29
CA MET A 95 2.34 12.25 11.68
C MET A 95 1.14 12.61 12.54
N SER A 96 0.93 11.87 13.62
CA SER A 96 -0.10 12.19 14.61
C SER A 96 0.38 13.33 15.50
N LYS A 97 -0.48 14.34 15.71
CA LYS A 97 -0.28 15.41 16.68
C LYS A 97 -1.44 15.39 17.67
N LEU A 98 -1.12 15.32 18.96
CA LEU A 98 -2.12 15.44 20.01
C LEU A 98 -2.40 16.93 20.27
N THR A 99 -3.60 17.38 19.95
CA THR A 99 -4.05 18.75 20.22
C THR A 99 -5.27 18.75 21.11
N LYS A 100 -5.17 19.33 22.33
CA LYS A 100 -6.28 19.60 23.26
C LYS A 100 -7.40 18.53 23.21
N GLN A 101 -7.05 17.25 23.39
CA GLN A 101 -7.94 16.07 23.42
C GLN A 101 -8.31 15.39 22.08
N THR A 102 -7.81 15.85 20.93
CA THR A 102 -8.01 15.15 19.64
C THR A 102 -6.69 14.84 18.95
N TYR A 103 -6.58 13.64 18.39
CA TYR A 103 -5.51 13.29 17.47
C TYR A 103 -5.83 13.89 16.10
N ARG A 104 -4.86 14.62 15.54
CA ARG A 104 -4.90 15.07 14.15
C ARG A 104 -3.75 14.46 13.39
N PHE A 105 -4.04 13.89 12.23
CA PHE A 105 -3.04 13.40 11.30
C PHE A 105 -2.71 14.51 10.31
N VAL A 106 -1.43 14.90 10.27
CA VAL A 106 -0.93 15.89 9.32
C VAL A 106 -0.05 15.16 8.33
N MET A 107 -0.27 15.40 7.03
CA MET A 107 0.58 14.85 5.98
C MET A 107 2.01 15.38 6.14
N VAL A 108 2.98 14.50 5.96
CA VAL A 108 4.41 14.77 6.14
C VAL A 108 5.18 14.14 5.00
N GLU A 109 6.39 14.63 4.77
CA GLU A 109 7.32 13.99 3.85
C GLU A 109 8.01 12.79 4.53
N PRO A 110 8.41 11.75 3.78
CA PRO A 110 8.90 10.51 4.38
C PRO A 110 10.28 10.62 5.03
N GLN A 111 11.05 11.69 4.82
CA GLN A 111 12.40 11.81 5.38
C GLN A 111 12.39 12.02 6.90
N ILE A 112 11.20 12.14 7.52
CA ILE A 112 11.06 12.15 8.97
C ILE A 112 11.26 10.77 9.61
N PHE A 113 11.10 9.68 8.86
CA PHE A 113 11.22 8.32 9.38
C PHE A 113 12.68 7.88 9.40
N HIS A 114 13.07 7.24 10.50
CA HIS A 114 14.39 6.67 10.71
C HIS A 114 14.30 5.15 10.88
N VAL A 115 15.41 4.47 10.60
CA VAL A 115 15.52 3.04 10.91
C VAL A 115 15.31 2.85 12.41
N ASN A 116 14.45 1.88 12.77
CA ASN A 116 13.96 1.58 14.12
C ASN A 116 12.81 2.46 14.64
N ASP A 117 12.27 3.37 13.83
CA ASP A 117 11.00 4.01 14.19
C ASP A 117 9.85 2.99 14.19
N ILE A 118 9.00 3.06 15.21
CA ILE A 118 7.77 2.27 15.26
C ILE A 118 6.68 3.05 14.54
N VAL A 119 6.14 2.46 13.48
CA VAL A 119 5.06 3.05 12.68
C VAL A 119 3.76 2.28 12.88
N GLU A 120 2.64 2.98 12.77
CA GLU A 120 1.31 2.37 12.62
C GLU A 120 0.95 2.33 11.14
N ILE A 121 0.49 1.17 10.66
CA ILE A 121 0.02 1.00 9.29
C ILE A 121 -1.47 0.68 9.35
N GLN A 122 -2.26 1.43 8.56
CA GLN A 122 -3.67 1.14 8.33
C GLN A 122 -3.82 0.62 6.91
N LEU A 123 -4.50 -0.53 6.77
CA LEU A 123 -4.72 -1.19 5.49
C LEU A 123 -6.21 -1.36 5.22
N SER A 124 -6.58 -1.40 3.94
CA SER A 124 -7.94 -1.66 3.49
C SER A 124 -7.88 -2.60 2.29
N ILE A 125 -8.75 -3.61 2.28
CA ILE A 125 -8.87 -4.57 1.18
C ILE A 125 -10.09 -4.17 0.36
N VAL A 126 -9.91 -3.99 -0.95
CA VAL A 126 -10.99 -3.62 -1.87
C VAL A 126 -11.00 -4.60 -3.04
N ALA A 127 -12.14 -5.24 -3.30
CA ALA A 127 -12.39 -5.96 -4.54
C ALA A 127 -13.10 -5.03 -5.53
N VAL A 128 -12.56 -4.89 -6.74
CA VAL A 128 -13.16 -4.07 -7.79
C VAL A 128 -13.52 -4.95 -8.97
N SER A 129 -14.78 -4.88 -9.42
CA SER A 129 -15.22 -5.61 -10.62
C SER A 129 -14.65 -4.93 -11.87
N MET A 130 -13.81 -5.65 -12.60
CA MET A 130 -13.30 -5.21 -13.90
C MET A 130 -14.37 -5.49 -14.96
N ARG A 131 -14.95 -4.45 -15.57
CA ARG A 131 -15.78 -4.64 -16.77
C ARG A 131 -14.87 -5.19 -17.87
N LYS A 132 -15.24 -6.33 -18.47
CA LYS A 132 -14.61 -6.76 -19.72
C LYS A 132 -14.83 -5.65 -20.76
N LEU A 133 -13.74 -5.13 -21.31
CA LEU A 133 -13.80 -4.33 -22.53
C LEU A 133 -14.42 -5.24 -23.61
N GLN A 134 -15.60 -4.83 -24.10
CA GLN A 134 -16.24 -5.41 -25.28
C GLN A 134 -15.51 -4.96 -26.53
#